data_AF-A0A8J7LQJ0-F1
#
_entry.id   AF-A0A8J7LQJ0-F1
#
_cell.length_a   1.000
_cell.length_b   1.000
_cell.length_c   1.000
_cell.angle_alpha   90.00
_cell.angle_beta   90.00
_cell.angle_gamma   90.00
#
_symmetry.space_group_name_H-M   'P 1'
#
loop_
_entity.id
_entity.type
_entity.pdbx_description
1 polymer ?
#
loop_
_entity_poly.entity_id
_entity_poly.type
_entity_poly.pdbx_seq_one_letter_code
_entity_poly.pdbx_strand_id
1 'polypeptide(L)'
;MKLTRLLLPLMLSPGLAFAGPWDGTYRQGAADCARFGVEGGAIRIEGDMFFGNEAICEMRQPVEVRNMNATLYDMYCEGYLDENGVAPQPWEARTMIMRAADGGLYMVWDGFAFQFDKCTAEELVEELIGEQPEDPPEVVEEPAAPPEETPEPASGAAELQDATAEPETVTE
;
A
#
# COMPACT_ATOMS: atom_id res chain seq x y z
N MET A 1 38.91 -8.08 -47.18
CA MET A 1 37.63 -7.40 -46.89
C MET A 1 37.02 -8.10 -45.69
N LYS A 2 36.90 -7.41 -44.55
CA LYS A 2 36.48 -7.99 -43.27
C LYS A 2 34.95 -8.11 -43.28
N LEU A 3 34.44 -9.33 -43.16
CA LEU A 3 33.01 -9.64 -43.06
C LEU A 3 32.54 -9.21 -41.66
N THR A 4 31.94 -8.03 -41.59
CA THR A 4 31.35 -7.48 -40.37
C THR A 4 30.24 -8.39 -39.89
N ARG A 5 30.46 -9.06 -38.76
CA ARG A 5 29.43 -9.75 -37.98
C ARG A 5 28.39 -8.72 -37.58
N LEU A 6 27.24 -8.74 -38.24
CA LEU A 6 26.07 -7.96 -37.86
C LEU A 6 25.53 -8.60 -36.57
N LEU A 7 25.90 -8.03 -35.42
CA LEU A 7 25.23 -8.30 -34.14
C LEU A 7 23.76 -7.91 -34.30
N LEU A 8 22.87 -8.90 -34.20
CA LEU A 8 21.43 -8.70 -34.09
C LEU A 8 21.13 -8.37 -32.62
N PRO A 9 20.79 -7.13 -32.24
CA PRO A 9 20.30 -6.87 -30.89
C PRO A 9 18.89 -7.46 -30.81
N LEU A 10 18.76 -8.53 -30.03
CA LEU A 10 17.47 -9.12 -29.66
C LEU A 10 16.71 -8.06 -28.86
N MET A 11 15.70 -7.47 -29.50
CA MET A 11 14.77 -6.49 -28.95
C MET A 11 14.16 -7.01 -27.65
N LEU A 12 14.60 -6.45 -26.52
CA LEU A 12 13.93 -6.56 -25.24
C LEU A 12 12.76 -5.56 -25.26
N SER A 13 11.64 -5.94 -25.88
CA SER A 13 10.43 -5.12 -25.85
C SER A 13 9.85 -5.17 -24.44
N PRO A 14 9.77 -4.04 -23.71
CA PRO A 14 9.03 -4.01 -22.46
C PRO A 14 7.57 -4.38 -22.75
N GLY A 15 7.08 -5.43 -22.11
CA GLY A 15 5.67 -5.78 -22.19
C GLY A 15 4.86 -4.61 -21.64
N LEU A 16 4.10 -3.96 -22.50
CA LEU A 16 3.15 -2.93 -22.10
C LEU A 16 2.06 -3.63 -21.28
N ALA A 17 2.16 -3.56 -19.95
CA ALA A 17 1.07 -3.89 -19.06
C ALA A 17 -0.02 -2.82 -19.26
N PHE A 18 -0.96 -3.10 -20.17
CA PHE A 18 -2.13 -2.27 -20.33
C PHE A 18 -3.10 -2.59 -19.20
N ALA A 19 -3.37 -1.59 -18.36
CA ALA A 19 -4.46 -1.66 -17.42
C ALA A 19 -5.78 -1.92 -18.17
N GLY A 20 -6.56 -2.88 -17.68
CA GLY A 20 -7.92 -3.13 -18.15
C GLY A 20 -8.82 -1.90 -17.95
N PRO A 21 -9.94 -1.81 -18.69
CA PRO A 21 -10.85 -0.66 -18.61
C PRO A 21 -11.46 -0.44 -17.21
N TRP A 22 -11.49 -1.50 -16.41
CA TRP A 22 -12.07 -1.55 -15.08
C TRP A 22 -11.04 -1.56 -13.96
N ASP A 23 -9.75 -1.62 -14.28
CA ASP A 23 -8.68 -1.76 -13.28
C ASP A 23 -8.69 -0.64 -12.25
N GLY A 24 -8.52 -1.03 -10.99
CA GLY A 24 -8.49 -0.12 -9.85
C GLY A 24 -8.95 -0.75 -8.54
N THR A 25 -8.85 0.03 -7.48
CA THR A 25 -9.41 -0.30 -6.16
C THR A 25 -10.62 0.58 -5.91
N TYR A 26 -11.71 0.00 -5.41
CA TYR A 26 -12.99 0.70 -5.25
C TYR A 26 -13.65 0.34 -3.93
N ARG A 27 -14.14 1.33 -3.19
CA ARG A 27 -14.75 1.14 -1.87
C ARG A 27 -16.27 1.33 -1.91
N GLN A 28 -16.99 0.64 -1.03
CA GLN A 28 -18.39 0.94 -0.73
C GLN A 28 -18.46 1.70 0.59
N GLY A 29 -19.08 2.89 0.60
CA GLY A 29 -19.25 3.67 1.82
C GLY A 29 -17.90 3.95 2.51
N ALA A 30 -17.78 3.51 3.77
CA ALA A 30 -16.58 3.72 4.59
C ALA A 30 -15.60 2.53 4.58
N ALA A 31 -15.63 1.68 3.55
CA ALA A 31 -14.69 0.57 3.44
C ALA A 31 -13.24 1.06 3.27
N ASP A 32 -12.31 0.31 3.88
CA ASP A 32 -10.85 0.56 3.88
C ASP A 32 -10.28 0.34 2.48
N CYS A 33 -9.57 1.33 1.95
CA CYS A 33 -9.04 1.30 0.58
C CYS A 33 -7.77 0.44 0.45
N ALA A 34 -6.96 0.33 1.50
CA ALA A 34 -5.72 -0.43 1.54
C ALA A 34 -5.95 -1.95 1.70
N ARG A 35 -7.15 -2.36 2.14
CA ARG A 35 -7.51 -3.77 2.34
C ARG A 35 -8.57 -4.23 1.33
N PHE A 36 -8.34 -5.39 0.74
CA PHE A 36 -9.31 -6.09 -0.12
C PHE A 36 -9.28 -7.59 0.18
N GLY A 37 -10.34 -8.32 -0.21
CA GLY A 37 -10.46 -9.74 0.12
C GLY A 37 -10.82 -10.02 1.59
N VAL A 38 -11.32 -9.01 2.29
CA VAL A 38 -11.73 -9.09 3.70
C VAL A 38 -13.03 -8.33 3.90
N GLU A 39 -13.76 -8.67 4.96
CA GLU A 39 -14.93 -7.90 5.39
C GLU A 39 -14.53 -6.45 5.72
N GLY A 40 -15.33 -5.50 5.24
CA GLY A 40 -15.07 -4.05 5.41
C GLY A 40 -13.95 -3.49 4.52
N GLY A 41 -13.33 -4.29 3.68
CA GLY A 41 -12.34 -3.85 2.69
C GLY A 41 -12.98 -3.39 1.36
N ALA A 42 -12.20 -2.64 0.59
CA ALA A 42 -12.48 -2.34 -0.80
C ALA A 42 -12.46 -3.60 -1.69
N ILE A 43 -12.99 -3.47 -2.90
CA ILE A 43 -12.79 -4.44 -3.97
C ILE A 43 -11.61 -4.00 -4.85
N ARG A 44 -11.01 -4.94 -5.55
CA ARG A 44 -9.97 -4.65 -6.56
C ARG A 44 -10.28 -5.35 -7.86
N ILE A 45 -10.03 -4.66 -8.97
CA ILE A 45 -10.04 -5.25 -10.31
C ILE A 45 -8.64 -5.10 -10.89
N GLU A 46 -8.06 -6.20 -11.35
CA GLU A 46 -6.75 -6.23 -12.01
C GLU A 46 -6.81 -7.17 -13.21
N GLY A 47 -6.84 -6.58 -14.41
CA GLY A 47 -7.02 -7.32 -15.65
C GLY A 47 -8.40 -7.98 -15.72
N ASP A 48 -8.41 -9.31 -15.72
CA ASP A 48 -9.61 -10.16 -15.73
C ASP A 48 -9.92 -10.75 -14.35
N MET A 49 -9.27 -10.27 -13.28
CA MET A 49 -9.50 -10.75 -11.93
C MET A 49 -10.23 -9.72 -11.07
N PHE A 50 -11.34 -10.14 -10.46
CA PHE A 50 -12.09 -9.41 -9.46
C PHE A 50 -11.81 -9.96 -8.07
N PHE A 51 -11.27 -9.13 -7.18
CA PHE A 51 -11.05 -9.43 -5.77
C PHE A 51 -12.16 -8.78 -4.96
N GLY A 52 -13.19 -9.56 -4.66
CA GLY A 52 -14.32 -9.17 -3.83
C GLY A 52 -14.05 -9.32 -2.34
N ASN A 53 -15.03 -8.98 -1.52
CA ASN A 53 -15.01 -9.22 -0.07
C ASN A 53 -15.22 -10.71 0.28
N GLU A 54 -15.98 -11.44 -0.53
CA GLU A 54 -16.37 -12.84 -0.27
C GLU A 54 -15.67 -13.85 -1.19
N ALA A 55 -15.14 -13.39 -2.33
CA ALA A 55 -14.63 -14.27 -3.38
C ALA A 55 -13.60 -13.58 -4.26
N ILE A 56 -12.80 -14.41 -4.93
CA ILE A 56 -12.01 -14.00 -6.09
C ILE A 56 -12.72 -14.57 -7.33
N CYS A 57 -12.96 -13.74 -8.34
CA CYS A 57 -13.66 -14.14 -9.55
C CYS A 57 -12.85 -13.84 -10.81
N GLU A 58 -12.82 -14.79 -11.75
CA GLU A 58 -12.36 -14.57 -13.12
C GLU A 58 -13.51 -13.94 -13.93
N MET A 59 -13.24 -12.80 -14.55
CA MET A 59 -14.18 -12.00 -15.34
C MET A 59 -14.16 -12.45 -16.80
N ARG A 60 -15.06 -13.37 -17.18
CA ARG A 60 -15.05 -13.99 -18.50
C ARG A 60 -16.10 -13.42 -19.43
N GLN A 61 -15.93 -13.66 -20.73
CA GLN A 61 -16.91 -13.40 -21.78
C GLN A 61 -17.47 -11.96 -21.76
N PRO A 62 -16.63 -10.92 -21.95
CA PRO A 62 -17.10 -9.53 -21.94
C PRO A 62 -18.15 -9.29 -23.03
N VAL A 63 -19.30 -8.74 -22.63
CA VAL A 63 -20.36 -8.28 -23.55
C VAL A 63 -20.67 -6.81 -23.29
N GLU A 64 -20.31 -5.97 -24.25
CA GLU A 64 -20.58 -4.53 -24.18
C GLU A 64 -22.07 -4.21 -24.18
N VAL A 65 -22.49 -3.32 -23.29
CA VAL A 65 -23.87 -2.82 -23.24
C VAL A 65 -23.98 -1.59 -24.13
N ARG A 66 -24.80 -1.68 -25.18
CA ARG A 66 -24.89 -0.63 -26.20
C ARG A 66 -25.28 0.73 -25.60
N ASN A 67 -24.57 1.77 -26.01
CA ASN A 67 -24.77 3.16 -25.59
C ASN A 67 -24.65 3.37 -24.08
N MET A 68 -23.91 2.50 -23.40
CA MET A 68 -23.58 2.61 -21.98
C MET A 68 -22.09 2.37 -21.82
N ASN A 69 -21.47 3.03 -20.83
CA ASN A 69 -20.09 2.72 -20.45
C ASN A 69 -20.12 1.55 -19.47
N ALA A 70 -20.51 0.38 -19.98
CA ALA A 70 -20.79 -0.81 -19.20
C ALA A 70 -20.51 -2.11 -19.97
N THR A 71 -20.01 -3.10 -19.25
CA THR A 71 -19.72 -4.44 -19.77
C THR A 71 -20.36 -5.48 -18.86
N LEU A 72 -21.04 -6.47 -19.46
CA LEU A 72 -21.48 -7.68 -18.79
C LEU A 72 -20.35 -8.71 -18.79
N TYR A 73 -20.17 -9.38 -17.67
CA TYR A 73 -19.22 -10.48 -17.49
C TYR A 73 -19.90 -11.71 -16.91
N ASP A 74 -19.41 -12.86 -17.34
CA ASP A 74 -19.68 -14.16 -16.71
C ASP A 74 -18.55 -14.42 -15.70
N MET A 75 -18.83 -14.14 -14.43
CA MET A 75 -17.91 -14.34 -13.31
C MET A 75 -17.84 -15.83 -12.96
N TYR A 76 -16.63 -16.38 -12.86
CA TYR A 76 -16.39 -17.67 -12.21
C TYR A 76 -15.66 -17.43 -10.90
N CYS A 77 -16.31 -17.72 -9.79
CA CYS A 77 -15.88 -17.29 -8.47
C CYS A 77 -15.44 -18.46 -7.60
N GLU A 78 -14.33 -18.25 -6.89
CA GLU A 78 -13.84 -19.08 -5.81
C GLU A 78 -13.95 -18.30 -4.50
N GLY A 79 -14.80 -18.77 -3.60
CA GLY A 79 -15.01 -18.12 -2.29
C GLY A 79 -13.86 -18.36 -1.33
N TYR A 80 -13.68 -17.46 -0.37
CA TYR A 80 -12.69 -17.62 0.69
C TYR A 80 -13.01 -18.78 1.63
N LEU A 81 -12.01 -19.25 2.39
CA LEU A 81 -12.18 -20.32 3.38
C LEU A 81 -13.14 -19.90 4.48
N ASP A 82 -14.04 -20.80 4.85
CA ASP A 82 -14.92 -20.60 6.01
C ASP A 82 -14.17 -20.74 7.35
N GLU A 83 -14.88 -20.56 8.46
CA GLU A 83 -14.32 -20.69 9.82
C GLU A 83 -13.72 -22.08 10.13
N ASN A 84 -14.09 -23.10 9.35
CA ASN A 84 -13.61 -24.48 9.47
C ASN A 84 -12.46 -24.77 8.50
N GLY A 85 -12.01 -23.78 7.72
CA GLY A 85 -10.96 -23.93 6.72
C GLY A 85 -11.42 -24.64 5.45
N VAL A 86 -12.72 -24.66 5.17
CA VAL A 86 -13.30 -25.29 3.98
C VAL A 86 -13.66 -24.21 2.95
N ALA A 87 -13.15 -24.37 1.72
CA ALA A 87 -13.56 -23.52 0.62
C ALA A 87 -14.97 -23.91 0.15
N PRO A 88 -15.87 -22.93 -0.13
CA PRO A 88 -17.13 -23.23 -0.78
C PRO A 88 -16.90 -23.78 -2.19
N GLN A 89 -17.90 -24.47 -2.74
CA GLN A 89 -17.85 -24.87 -4.13
C GLN A 89 -17.82 -23.64 -5.04
N PRO A 90 -17.04 -23.65 -6.14
CA PRO A 90 -17.06 -22.57 -7.10
C PRO A 90 -18.46 -22.34 -7.67
N TRP A 91 -18.78 -21.10 -7.98
CA TRP A 91 -20.05 -20.73 -8.59
C TRP A 91 -19.86 -19.76 -9.74
N GLU A 92 -20.89 -19.62 -10.56
CA GLU A 92 -20.94 -18.64 -11.63
C GLU A 92 -21.98 -17.56 -11.34
N ALA A 93 -21.67 -16.33 -11.71
CA ALA A 93 -22.59 -15.20 -11.61
C ALA A 93 -22.44 -14.31 -12.84
N ARG A 94 -23.56 -13.77 -13.34
CA ARG A 94 -23.52 -12.73 -14.38
C ARG A 94 -23.66 -11.36 -13.72
N THR A 95 -22.70 -10.48 -13.99
CA THR A 95 -22.71 -9.12 -13.44
C THR A 95 -22.42 -8.09 -14.52
N MET A 96 -23.05 -6.93 -14.39
CA MET A 96 -22.75 -5.76 -15.19
C MET A 96 -21.86 -4.82 -14.38
N ILE A 97 -20.73 -4.42 -14.95
CA ILE A 97 -19.88 -3.36 -14.42
C ILE A 97 -20.09 -2.13 -15.30
N MET A 98 -20.32 -0.97 -14.69
CA MET A 98 -20.56 0.30 -15.37
C MET A 98 -19.76 1.42 -14.71
N ARG A 99 -19.20 2.34 -15.49
CA ARG A 99 -18.58 3.56 -14.94
C ARG A 99 -19.63 4.47 -14.31
N ALA A 100 -19.40 4.89 -13.08
CA ALA A 100 -20.12 6.00 -12.49
C ALA A 100 -19.61 7.34 -13.03
N ALA A 101 -20.41 8.40 -12.89
CA ALA A 101 -20.09 9.72 -13.45
C ALA A 101 -18.88 10.39 -12.77
N ASP A 102 -18.61 10.04 -11.53
CA ASP A 102 -17.47 10.47 -10.70
C ASP A 102 -16.20 9.64 -10.94
N GLY A 103 -16.23 8.67 -11.86
CA GLY A 103 -15.11 7.77 -12.14
C GLY A 103 -15.08 6.51 -11.28
N GLY A 104 -16.02 6.34 -10.33
CA GLY A 104 -16.28 5.11 -9.62
C GLY A 104 -16.95 4.03 -10.49
N LEU A 105 -17.62 3.07 -9.84
CA LEU A 105 -18.31 1.97 -10.49
C LEU A 105 -19.74 1.78 -9.98
N TYR A 106 -20.61 1.34 -10.87
CA TYR A 106 -21.82 0.61 -10.53
C TYR A 106 -21.63 -0.86 -10.88
N MET A 107 -21.92 -1.74 -9.93
CA MET A 107 -21.98 -3.18 -10.16
C MET A 107 -23.40 -3.66 -9.96
N VAL A 108 -23.96 -4.33 -10.96
CA VAL A 108 -25.33 -4.84 -10.94
C VAL A 108 -25.29 -6.35 -11.04
N TRP A 109 -25.96 -7.03 -10.12
CA TRP A 109 -26.02 -8.49 -10.05
C TRP A 109 -27.36 -8.92 -9.45
N ASP A 110 -28.09 -9.77 -10.17
CA ASP A 110 -29.33 -10.46 -9.75
C ASP A 110 -30.19 -9.75 -8.68
N GLY A 111 -30.76 -8.59 -9.05
CA GLY A 111 -31.64 -7.82 -8.16
C GLY A 111 -30.93 -6.83 -7.23
N PHE A 112 -29.60 -6.80 -7.22
CA PHE A 112 -28.76 -5.89 -6.47
C PHE A 112 -28.02 -4.90 -7.38
N ALA A 113 -27.81 -3.69 -6.87
CA ALA A 113 -26.98 -2.67 -7.50
C ALA A 113 -26.15 -1.97 -6.42
N PHE A 114 -24.83 -2.03 -6.57
CA PHE A 114 -23.87 -1.44 -5.66
C PHE A 114 -23.18 -0.27 -6.35
N GLN A 115 -22.99 0.83 -5.62
CA GLN A 115 -22.14 1.93 -6.04
C GLN A 115 -20.81 1.84 -5.29
N PHE A 116 -19.73 2.04 -6.02
CA PHE A 116 -18.38 2.09 -5.47
C PHE A 116 -17.69 3.39 -5.87
N ASP A 117 -17.03 4.01 -4.91
CA ASP A 117 -16.13 5.13 -5.15
C ASP A 117 -14.74 4.59 -5.49
N LYS A 118 -14.01 5.27 -6.38
CA LYS A 118 -12.64 4.90 -6.70
C LYS A 118 -11.71 5.36 -5.58
N CYS A 119 -10.93 4.44 -5.02
CA CYS A 119 -9.87 4.78 -4.09
C CYS A 119 -8.77 5.55 -4.82
N THR A 120 -8.29 6.63 -4.19
CA THR A 120 -7.17 7.42 -4.71
C THR A 120 -5.83 6.87 -4.24
N ALA A 121 -4.76 7.22 -4.94
CA ALA A 121 -3.41 6.85 -4.51
C ALA A 121 -3.02 7.51 -3.18
N GLU A 122 -3.55 8.70 -2.91
CA GLU A 122 -3.32 9.44 -1.68
C GLU A 122 -3.93 8.73 -0.47
N GLU A 123 -5.21 8.35 -0.56
CA GLU A 123 -5.89 7.57 0.48
C GLU A 123 -5.19 6.24 0.76
N LEU A 124 -4.73 5.54 -0.29
CA LEU A 124 -3.98 4.29 -0.15
C LEU A 124 -2.66 4.48 0.60
N VAL A 125 -1.98 5.62 0.37
CA VAL A 125 -0.72 5.92 1.06
C VAL A 125 -1.02 6.28 2.51
N GLU A 126 -1.96 7.17 2.78
CA GLU A 126 -2.34 7.60 4.13
C GLU A 126 -2.74 6.43 5.02
N GLU A 127 -3.54 5.48 4.52
CA GLU A 127 -3.91 4.29 5.28
C GLU A 127 -2.72 3.35 5.56
N LEU A 128 -1.71 3.34 4.69
CA LEU A 128 -0.51 2.48 4.84
C LEU A 128 0.56 3.06 5.76
N ILE A 129 0.77 4.39 5.73
CA ILE A 129 1.84 5.06 6.50
C ILE A 129 1.33 5.87 7.70
N GLY A 130 0.00 5.99 7.86
CA GLY A 130 -0.64 6.90 8.81
C GLY A 130 -0.63 8.35 8.30
N GLU A 131 -1.36 9.24 8.98
CA GLU A 131 -1.29 10.69 8.72
C GLU A 131 0.17 11.16 8.87
N GLN A 132 0.78 11.62 7.78
CA GLN A 132 2.01 12.40 7.91
C GLN A 132 1.63 13.73 8.58
N PRO A 133 2.33 14.16 9.63
CA PRO A 133 2.11 15.50 10.18
C PRO A 133 2.33 16.54 9.07
N GLU A 134 1.30 17.33 8.78
CA GLU A 134 1.33 18.36 7.72
C GLU A 134 2.34 19.46 8.02
N ASP A 135 2.69 19.63 9.29
CA ASP A 135 3.69 20.60 9.73
C ASP A 135 5.07 19.94 9.86
N PRO A 136 6.10 20.41 9.12
CA PRO A 136 7.47 20.04 9.41
C PRO A 136 7.77 20.43 10.87
N PRO A 137 8.51 19.60 11.63
CA PRO A 137 8.81 19.92 13.02
C PRO A 137 9.44 21.30 13.07
N GLU A 138 8.80 22.20 13.84
CA GLU A 138 9.31 23.53 14.10
C GLU A 138 10.76 23.35 14.59
N VAL A 139 11.72 23.85 13.81
CA VAL A 139 13.14 23.78 14.18
C VAL A 139 13.25 24.68 15.40
N VAL A 140 13.21 24.07 16.58
CA VAL A 140 13.55 24.73 17.83
C VAL A 140 15.04 25.05 17.69
N GLU A 141 15.37 26.28 17.31
CA GLU A 141 16.73 26.76 17.35
C GLU A 141 17.21 26.66 18.79
N GLU A 142 18.05 25.65 19.06
CA GLU A 142 18.70 25.48 20.34
C GLU A 142 19.48 26.77 20.64
N PRO A 143 19.20 27.46 21.76
CA PRO A 143 19.86 28.72 22.05
C PRO A 143 21.36 28.48 22.16
N ALA A 144 22.12 29.24 21.37
CA ALA A 144 23.57 29.18 21.32
C ALA A 144 24.17 29.17 22.74
N ALA A 145 25.01 28.16 22.99
CA ALA A 145 25.73 28.03 24.26
C ALA A 145 26.47 29.35 24.58
N PRO A 146 26.44 29.81 25.84
CA PRO A 146 27.18 31.00 26.24
C PRO A 146 28.69 30.75 26.04
N PRO A 147 29.47 31.80 25.71
CA PRO A 147 30.90 31.67 25.45
C PRO A 147 31.63 31.14 26.69
N GLU A 148 32.47 30.12 26.51
CA GLU A 148 33.37 29.60 27.54
C GLU A 148 34.26 30.72 28.10
N GLU A 149 34.10 31.03 29.38
CA GLU A 149 35.07 31.84 30.12
C GLU A 149 36.40 31.08 30.22
N THR A 150 37.45 31.68 29.70
CA THR A 150 38.81 31.15 29.78
C THR A 150 39.31 31.25 31.22
N PRO A 151 39.70 30.15 31.89
CA PRO A 151 40.19 30.24 33.26
C PRO A 151 41.60 30.85 33.30
N GLU A 152 41.79 31.85 34.17
CA GLU A 152 43.09 32.42 34.54
C GLU A 152 44.00 31.34 35.16
N PRO A 153 45.32 31.35 34.87
CA PRO A 153 46.23 30.37 35.44
C PRO A 153 46.50 30.66 36.92
N ALA A 154 46.14 29.71 37.78
CA ALA A 154 46.47 29.73 39.20
C ALA A 154 47.99 29.59 39.40
N SER A 155 48.58 30.63 39.98
CA SER A 155 49.91 30.62 40.61
C SER A 155 49.75 30.19 42.07
N GLY A 156 50.39 29.09 42.47
CA GLY A 156 50.46 28.70 43.89
C GLY A 156 51.01 27.29 44.08
N ALA A 157 52.28 27.22 44.48
CA ALA A 157 53.03 25.99 44.68
C ALA A 157 52.77 25.33 46.05
N ALA A 158 52.99 24.00 46.05
CA ALA A 158 53.48 23.13 47.14
C ALA A 158 52.56 22.84 48.35
N GLU A 159 52.27 21.55 48.59
CA GLU A 159 53.00 20.76 49.60
C GLU A 159 52.68 19.26 49.49
N LEU A 160 53.73 18.44 49.69
CA LEU A 160 53.73 16.98 49.80
C LEU A 160 53.34 16.54 51.24
N GLN A 161 52.59 15.43 51.35
CA GLN A 161 52.61 14.39 52.40
C GLN A 161 51.51 13.36 52.05
N ASP A 162 51.79 12.17 51.53
CA ASP A 162 52.29 10.93 52.17
C ASP A 162 51.50 10.49 53.42
N ALA A 163 50.63 9.48 53.26
CA ALA A 163 50.22 8.50 54.29
C ALA A 163 49.28 7.40 53.73
N THR A 164 49.88 6.26 53.36
CA THR A 164 49.60 4.87 53.82
C THR A 164 48.16 4.29 53.98
N ALA A 165 48.03 3.04 53.48
CA ALA A 165 47.15 1.90 53.90
C ALA A 165 45.63 1.97 53.59
N GLU A 166 44.89 0.91 53.22
CA GLU A 166 45.07 -0.53 52.89
C GLU A 166 43.77 -0.98 52.15
N PRO A 167 43.72 -2.15 51.46
CA PRO A 167 42.57 -2.59 50.67
C PRO A 167 41.76 -3.71 51.36
N GLU A 168 40.43 -3.70 51.30
CA GLU A 168 39.63 -4.89 51.63
C GLU A 168 38.38 -5.08 50.75
N THR A 169 38.35 -6.24 50.07
CA THR A 169 37.23 -7.18 49.80
C THR A 169 36.01 -6.67 49.00
N VAL A 170 35.63 -7.18 47.83
CA VAL A 170 35.27 -8.55 47.36
C VAL A 170 34.19 -9.24 48.22
N THR A 171 32.95 -9.29 47.71
CA THR A 171 32.11 -10.49 47.81
C THR A 171 31.17 -10.56 46.60
N GLU A 172 31.09 -11.77 46.04
CA GLU A 172 30.19 -12.26 44.97
C GLU A 172 28.70 -12.06 45.26
#